data_AF-A0A9W8JNF3-F1
#
_entry.id   AF-A0A9W8JNF3-F1
#
_cell.length_a   1.000
_cell.length_b   1.000
_cell.length_c   1.000
_cell.angle_alpha   90.00
_cell.angle_beta   90.00
_cell.angle_gamma   90.00
#
_symmetry.space_group_name_H-M   'P 1'
#
loop_
_entity.id
_entity.type
_entity.pdbx_description
1 polymer ?
#
loop_
_entity_poly.entity_id
_entity_poly.type
_entity_poly.pdbx_seq_one_letter_code
_entity_poly.pdbx_strand_id
1 'polypeptide(L)'
;MAPAPPTRREVLLLAVLLLVILFFSNSEPPLPPSPTLPLAPSAPVLEVHTPQPLDTRLTWGSSRPPETTIASHVPGWTILDKLYILKGVVHIVSDSPSTIPDVRYIYSKGLVIKPGQEEDQKRLPTDRHIRVISTKEAKKLFGTSAQTIDGFTFLVNDPPQLFVCLVCKKL
;
A
#
# COMPACT_ATOMS: atom_id res chain seq x y z
N MET A 1 -27.72 -13.01 -34.04
CA MET A 1 -27.54 -11.93 -35.04
C MET A 1 -26.06 -11.94 -35.39
N ALA A 2 -25.69 -12.42 -36.58
CA ALA A 2 -24.28 -12.53 -36.96
C ALA A 2 -23.70 -11.13 -37.23
N PRO A 3 -22.48 -10.81 -36.76
CA PRO A 3 -21.86 -9.53 -37.05
C PRO A 3 -21.68 -9.38 -38.56
N ALA A 4 -22.04 -8.21 -39.09
CA ALA A 4 -21.88 -7.91 -40.50
C ALA A 4 -20.40 -8.06 -40.90
N PRO A 5 -20.09 -8.62 -42.09
CA PRO A 5 -18.72 -8.78 -42.54
C PRO A 5 -18.05 -7.40 -42.66
N PRO A 6 -16.78 -7.27 -42.26
CA PRO A 6 -16.08 -6.00 -42.27
C PRO A 6 -16.05 -5.41 -43.67
N THR A 7 -16.31 -4.11 -43.77
CA THR A 7 -16.34 -3.44 -45.06
C THR A 7 -14.91 -3.28 -45.61
N ARG A 8 -14.74 -3.25 -46.94
CA ARG A 8 -13.42 -3.03 -47.57
C ARG A 8 -12.69 -1.79 -47.05
N ARG A 9 -13.47 -0.79 -46.60
CA ARG A 9 -12.95 0.46 -46.01
C ARG A 9 -12.34 0.25 -44.63
N GLU A 10 -12.97 -0.57 -43.78
CA GLU A 10 -12.44 -0.90 -42.45
C GLU A 10 -11.14 -1.69 -42.54
N VAL A 11 -11.06 -2.65 -43.46
CA VAL A 11 -9.83 -3.43 -43.69
C VAL A 11 -8.69 -2.53 -44.15
N LEU A 12 -8.97 -1.56 -45.03
CA LEU A 12 -7.97 -0.61 -45.51
C LEU A 12 -7.50 0.33 -44.39
N LEU A 13 -8.41 0.81 -43.54
CA LEU A 13 -8.06 1.64 -42.38
C LEU A 13 -7.20 0.88 -41.37
N LEU A 14 -7.52 -0.39 -41.09
CA LEU A 14 -6.71 -1.22 -40.19
C LEU A 14 -5.33 -1.53 -40.77
N ALA A 15 -5.21 -1.75 -42.08
CA ALA A 15 -3.93 -1.98 -42.73
C ALA A 15 -3.03 -0.73 -42.71
N VAL A 16 -3.61 0.45 -42.95
CA VAL A 16 -2.88 1.72 -42.85
C VAL A 16 -2.45 1.99 -41.41
N LEU A 17 -3.33 1.78 -40.43
CA LEU A 17 -3.01 1.94 -39.02
C LEU A 17 -1.87 0.99 -38.58
N LEU A 18 -1.91 -0.27 -39.02
CA LEU A 18 -0.86 -1.24 -38.74
C LEU A 18 0.48 -0.80 -39.33
N LEU A 19 0.50 -0.34 -40.59
CA LEU A 19 1.71 0.17 -41.24
C LEU A 19 2.28 1.38 -40.52
N VAL A 20 1.42 2.32 -40.09
CA VAL A 20 1.81 3.48 -39.28
C VAL A 20 2.47 3.04 -37.98
N ILE A 21 1.86 2.13 -37.24
CA ILE A 21 2.41 1.62 -35.97
C ILE A 21 3.77 0.95 -36.20
N LEU A 22 3.91 0.12 -37.23
CA LEU A 22 5.18 -0.53 -37.55
C LEU A 22 6.27 0.46 -37.96
N PHE A 23 5.92 1.53 -38.66
CA PHE A 23 6.87 2.55 -39.09
C PHE A 23 7.40 3.39 -37.91
N PHE A 24 6.50 3.80 -37.01
CA PHE A 24 6.86 4.59 -35.83
C PHE A 24 7.49 3.77 -34.70
N SER A 25 7.23 2.46 -34.63
CA SER A 25 7.85 1.59 -33.60
C SER A 25 9.33 1.31 -33.88
N ASN A 26 9.78 1.45 -35.14
CA ASN A 26 11.17 1.22 -35.53
C ASN A 26 12.03 2.50 -35.56
N SER A 27 11.46 3.65 -35.22
CA SER A 27 12.20 4.92 -35.18
C SER A 27 12.83 5.13 -33.80
N GLU A 28 13.71 4.21 -33.37
CA GLU A 28 14.57 4.49 -32.22
C GLU A 28 15.63 5.51 -32.68
N PRO A 29 15.67 6.74 -32.13
CA PRO A 29 16.69 7.70 -32.52
C PRO A 29 18.06 7.13 -32.13
N PRO A 30 19.07 7.24 -33.01
CA PRO A 30 20.43 6.84 -32.64
C PRO A 30 20.85 7.65 -31.42
N LEU A 31 21.21 6.94 -30.34
CA LEU A 31 21.71 7.55 -29.12
C LEU A 31 22.90 8.46 -29.47
N PRO A 32 22.93 9.72 -28.97
CA PRO A 32 24.08 10.58 -29.20
C PRO A 32 25.34 9.94 -28.61
N PRO A 33 26.51 10.08 -29.26
CA PRO A 33 27.76 9.60 -28.69
C PRO A 33 28.00 10.30 -27.35
N SER A 34 28.21 9.50 -26.30
CA SER A 34 28.52 10.01 -24.97
C SER A 34 29.83 10.81 -25.01
N PRO A 35 29.91 12.01 -24.41
CA PRO A 35 31.16 12.74 -24.29
C PRO A 35 32.12 11.96 -23.38
N THR A 36 33.25 11.54 -23.94
CA THR A 36 34.36 10.91 -23.23
C THR A 36 34.97 11.91 -22.24
N LEU A 37 34.51 11.88 -20.99
CA LEU A 37 35.22 12.50 -19.87
C LEU A 37 36.33 11.56 -19.38
N PRO A 38 37.48 12.10 -18.93
CA PRO A 38 38.66 11.31 -18.64
C PRO A 38 38.43 10.29 -17.51
N LEU A 39 38.81 9.06 -17.82
CA LEU A 39 39.01 7.86 -16.99
C LEU A 39 38.93 8.09 -15.47
N ALA A 40 37.71 8.06 -14.93
CA ALA A 40 37.45 7.73 -13.53
C ALA A 40 36.95 6.27 -13.47
N PRO A 41 37.49 5.41 -12.59
CA PRO A 41 37.08 4.02 -12.53
C PRO A 41 35.76 3.91 -11.75
N SER A 42 34.63 4.03 -12.45
CA SER A 42 33.34 3.58 -11.94
C SER A 42 32.44 3.22 -13.10
N ALA A 43 32.54 1.97 -13.57
CA ALA A 43 31.50 1.39 -14.42
C ALA A 43 30.15 1.51 -13.67
N PRO A 44 29.05 1.84 -14.36
CA PRO A 44 27.73 1.67 -13.77
C PRO A 44 27.54 0.16 -13.64
N VAL A 45 27.74 -0.34 -12.42
CA VAL A 45 27.30 -1.68 -12.05
C VAL A 45 25.81 -1.71 -12.36
N LEU A 46 25.41 -2.51 -13.35
CA LEU A 46 24.06 -3.05 -13.39
C LEU A 46 23.90 -3.73 -12.04
N GLU A 47 23.25 -3.05 -11.10
CA GLU A 47 22.90 -3.63 -9.82
C GLU A 47 21.99 -4.80 -10.14
N VAL A 48 22.59 -5.98 -10.25
CA VAL A 48 21.89 -7.23 -10.02
C VAL A 48 21.31 -7.06 -8.63
N HIS A 49 20.03 -6.63 -8.58
CA HIS A 49 19.25 -6.54 -7.36
C HIS A 49 19.21 -7.97 -6.83
N THR A 50 20.20 -8.28 -5.99
CA THR A 50 20.31 -9.56 -5.33
C THR A 50 19.10 -9.58 -4.41
N PRO A 51 18.16 -10.53 -4.57
CA PRO A 51 16.96 -10.55 -3.75
C PRO A 51 17.40 -10.55 -2.29
N GLN A 52 17.13 -9.46 -1.57
CA GLN A 52 17.44 -9.44 -0.15
C GLN A 52 16.56 -10.49 0.52
N PRO A 53 17.13 -11.29 1.44
CA PRO A 53 16.34 -12.24 2.20
C PRO A 53 15.28 -11.44 2.98
N LEU A 54 14.00 -11.74 2.73
CA LEU A 54 12.88 -11.11 3.43
C LEU A 54 13.02 -11.37 4.92
N ASP A 55 13.11 -10.31 5.72
CA ASP A 55 13.06 -10.44 7.18
C ASP A 55 11.61 -10.57 7.62
N THR A 56 11.14 -11.81 7.63
CA THR A 56 9.77 -12.18 7.99
C THR A 56 9.59 -12.39 9.50
N ARG A 57 10.66 -12.26 10.31
CA ARG A 57 10.59 -12.57 11.74
C ARG A 57 11.38 -11.61 12.61
N LEU A 58 10.65 -10.73 13.30
CA LEU A 58 11.20 -9.89 14.35
C LEU A 58 11.24 -10.63 15.69
N THR A 59 12.45 -10.83 16.23
CA THR A 59 12.67 -11.44 17.56
C THR A 59 13.23 -10.42 18.54
N TRP A 60 12.73 -10.46 19.77
CA TRP A 60 13.26 -9.66 20.88
C TRP A 60 13.67 -10.53 22.08
N GLY A 61 13.27 -11.80 22.12
CA GLY A 61 13.71 -12.74 23.16
C GLY A 61 13.38 -12.24 24.56
N SER A 62 14.40 -12.02 25.38
CA SER A 62 14.29 -11.49 26.74
C SER A 62 14.22 -9.96 26.80
N SER A 63 14.43 -9.23 25.69
CA SER A 63 14.34 -7.78 25.65
C SER A 63 12.87 -7.29 25.57
N ARG A 64 12.67 -5.97 25.42
CA ARG A 64 11.34 -5.37 25.26
C ARG A 64 10.95 -5.40 23.77
N PRO A 65 9.69 -5.71 23.42
CA PRO A 65 9.20 -5.52 22.07
C PRO A 65 9.41 -4.06 21.65
N PRO A 66 9.84 -3.80 20.42
CA PRO A 66 10.05 -2.44 19.97
C PRO A 66 8.73 -1.67 19.88
N GLU A 67 8.78 -0.41 20.28
CA GLU A 67 7.62 0.50 20.27
C GLU A 67 7.21 0.89 18.85
N THR A 68 5.93 1.19 18.69
CA THR A 68 5.36 1.75 17.47
C THR A 68 5.76 3.22 17.37
N THR A 69 6.29 3.63 16.21
CA THR A 69 6.61 5.04 15.97
C THR A 69 5.64 5.64 14.96
N ILE A 70 5.28 6.91 15.16
CA ILE A 70 4.39 7.65 14.28
C ILE A 70 5.27 8.52 13.39
N ALA A 71 5.38 8.14 12.11
CA ALA A 71 6.17 8.91 11.15
C ALA A 71 5.44 10.17 10.70
N SER A 72 4.12 10.08 10.51
CA SER A 72 3.26 11.22 10.15
C SER A 72 1.80 10.91 10.48
N HIS A 73 1.04 11.94 10.87
CA HIS A 73 -0.36 11.80 11.24
C HIS A 73 -1.19 12.96 10.72
N VAL A 74 -2.30 12.62 10.05
CA VAL A 74 -3.43 13.48 9.76
C VAL A 74 -4.70 12.65 10.04
N PRO A 75 -5.82 13.23 10.52
CA PRO A 75 -7.05 12.47 10.70
C PRO A 75 -7.46 11.72 9.42
N GLY A 76 -7.58 10.39 9.51
CA GLY A 76 -7.88 9.51 8.38
C GLY A 76 -6.66 8.97 7.62
N TRP A 77 -5.44 9.47 7.87
CA TRP A 77 -4.20 8.95 7.29
C TRP A 77 -3.04 9.01 8.29
N THR A 78 -2.57 7.84 8.73
CA THR A 78 -1.45 7.75 9.68
C THR A 78 -0.39 6.78 9.16
N ILE A 79 0.86 7.21 9.15
CA ILE A 79 2.01 6.38 8.81
C ILE A 79 2.64 5.92 10.13
N LEU A 80 2.58 4.61 10.37
CA LEU A 80 3.08 3.94 11.57
C LEU A 80 4.21 2.98 11.19
N ASP A 81 5.28 2.97 11.98
CA ASP A 81 6.29 1.91 11.93
C ASP A 81 6.08 0.96 13.11
N LYS A 82 6.23 -0.35 12.87
CA LYS A 82 6.02 -1.45 13.83
C LYS A 82 4.62 -1.46 14.44
N LEU A 83 3.62 -1.70 13.59
CA LEU A 83 2.24 -1.96 14.00
C LEU A 83 2.03 -3.45 14.26
N TYR A 84 1.41 -3.80 15.38
CA TYR A 84 1.18 -5.20 15.75
C TYR A 84 -0.30 -5.57 15.61
N ILE A 85 -0.59 -6.74 15.06
CA ILE A 85 -1.96 -7.23 14.90
C ILE A 85 -2.08 -8.62 15.53
N LEU A 86 -3.06 -8.79 16.42
CA LEU A 86 -3.34 -10.08 17.05
C LEU A 86 -4.85 -10.28 17.16
N LYS A 87 -5.34 -11.41 16.65
CA LYS A 87 -6.77 -11.78 16.65
C LYS A 87 -7.68 -10.69 16.05
N GLY A 88 -7.20 -10.02 14.99
CA GLY A 88 -7.92 -8.93 14.33
C GLY A 88 -7.93 -7.59 15.07
N VAL A 89 -7.23 -7.49 16.21
CA VAL A 89 -7.08 -6.23 16.95
C VAL A 89 -5.73 -5.61 16.64
N VAL A 90 -5.75 -4.33 16.30
CA VAL A 90 -4.57 -3.51 16.07
C VAL A 90 -4.02 -3.02 17.41
N HIS A 91 -2.73 -3.22 17.64
CA HIS A 91 -2.05 -2.82 18.88
C HIS A 91 -0.95 -1.82 18.53
N ILE A 92 -1.09 -0.61 19.08
CA ILE A 92 -0.05 0.42 19.08
C ILE A 92 0.74 0.23 20.37
N VAL A 93 2.02 -0.09 20.26
CA VAL A 93 2.88 -0.35 21.42
C VAL A 93 3.60 0.93 21.80
N SER A 94 3.32 1.49 22.96
CA SER A 94 4.11 2.60 23.52
C SER A 94 4.05 2.64 25.03
N ASP A 95 5.19 2.97 25.65
CA ASP A 95 5.27 3.22 27.09
C ASP A 95 4.76 4.63 27.47
N SER A 96 4.56 5.52 26.49
CA SER A 96 4.08 6.90 26.67
C SER A 96 2.79 7.17 25.88
N PRO A 97 1.61 6.69 26.33
CA PRO A 97 0.38 6.78 25.54
C PRO A 97 -0.09 8.20 25.23
N SER A 98 0.38 9.21 25.98
CA SER A 98 0.05 10.63 25.75
C SER A 98 0.65 11.21 24.46
N THR A 99 1.67 10.56 23.88
CA THR A 99 2.28 11.00 22.61
C THR A 99 1.50 10.50 21.39
N ILE A 100 0.64 9.51 21.59
CA ILE A 100 -0.15 8.90 20.52
C ILE A 100 -1.43 9.73 20.32
N PRO A 101 -1.75 10.16 19.09
CA PRO A 101 -3.02 10.80 18.76
C PRO A 101 -4.20 9.91 19.16
N ASP A 102 -5.35 10.53 19.42
CA ASP A 102 -6.55 9.78 19.74
C ASP A 102 -6.84 8.74 18.65
N VAL A 103 -7.04 7.48 19.07
CA VAL A 103 -7.29 6.34 18.18
C VAL A 103 -8.47 6.56 17.23
N ARG A 104 -9.42 7.42 17.61
CA ARG A 104 -10.57 7.83 16.78
C ARG A 104 -10.16 8.54 15.49
N TYR A 105 -8.97 9.15 15.46
CA TYR A 105 -8.41 9.81 14.26
C TYR A 105 -7.47 8.91 13.45
N ILE A 106 -7.13 7.72 13.98
CA ILE A 106 -6.24 6.75 13.34
C ILE A 106 -7.04 5.63 12.67
N TYR A 107 -8.10 5.15 13.32
CA TYR A 107 -8.83 3.95 12.90
C TYR A 107 -10.34 4.11 13.11
N SER A 108 -11.15 3.58 12.21
CA SER A 108 -12.61 3.53 12.30
C SER A 108 -13.12 2.12 12.02
N LYS A 109 -14.33 1.78 12.46
CA LYS A 109 -14.96 0.51 12.07
C LYS A 109 -15.39 0.55 10.60
N GLY A 110 -15.12 -0.52 9.85
CA GLY A 110 -15.54 -0.71 8.45
C GLY A 110 -17.04 -1.00 8.29
N LEU A 111 -17.90 -0.16 8.86
CA LEU A 111 -19.36 -0.26 8.76
C LEU A 111 -19.87 0.57 7.57
N VAL A 112 -20.96 0.13 6.93
CA VAL A 112 -21.61 0.87 5.84
C VAL A 112 -21.97 2.28 6.31
N ILE A 113 -21.56 3.28 5.54
CA ILE A 113 -21.80 4.68 5.85
C ILE A 113 -23.29 4.98 5.68
N LYS A 114 -23.92 5.39 6.77
CA LYS A 114 -25.30 5.86 6.80
C LYS A 114 -25.33 7.26 7.43
N PRO A 115 -26.23 8.14 7.00
CA PRO A 115 -26.36 9.46 7.60
C PRO A 115 -26.94 9.35 9.00
N GLY A 116 -26.42 10.15 9.94
CA GLY A 116 -26.98 10.32 11.28
C GLY A 116 -25.92 10.22 12.39
N GLN A 117 -26.06 11.06 13.42
CA GLN A 117 -25.10 11.14 14.53
C GLN A 117 -24.92 9.80 15.26
N GLU A 118 -25.97 9.00 15.38
CA GLU A 118 -25.89 7.66 15.99
C GLU A 118 -25.03 6.69 15.17
N GLU A 119 -25.11 6.77 13.83
CA GLU A 119 -24.31 5.95 12.93
C GLU A 119 -22.84 6.39 12.96
N ASP A 120 -22.58 7.69 13.12
CA ASP A 120 -21.24 8.23 13.32
C ASP A 120 -20.59 7.66 14.59
N GLN A 121 -21.34 7.58 15.69
CA GLN A 121 -20.86 7.00 16.95
C GLN A 121 -20.61 5.50 16.82
N LYS A 122 -21.45 4.77 16.07
CA LYS A 122 -21.24 3.33 15.81
C LYS A 122 -19.91 3.07 15.09
N ARG A 123 -19.46 4.01 14.25
CA ARG A 123 -18.19 3.91 13.50
C ARG A 123 -16.95 4.16 14.34
N LEU A 124 -17.08 4.75 15.53
CA LEU A 124 -15.93 4.95 16.41
C LEU A 124 -15.29 3.61 16.82
N PRO A 125 -13.96 3.52 16.82
CA PRO A 125 -13.27 2.33 17.26
C PRO A 125 -13.55 2.04 18.74
N THR A 126 -13.39 0.77 19.11
CA THR A 126 -13.37 0.34 20.51
C THR A 126 -12.12 -0.50 20.75
N ASP A 127 -11.87 -0.88 22.00
CA ASP A 127 -10.74 -1.73 22.39
C ASP A 127 -10.72 -3.10 21.69
N ARG A 128 -11.81 -3.51 21.03
CA ARG A 128 -11.86 -4.73 20.22
C ARG A 128 -11.30 -4.54 18.80
N HIS A 129 -10.97 -3.32 18.43
CA HIS A 129 -10.51 -2.97 17.08
C HIS A 129 -9.08 -2.42 17.12
N ILE A 130 -8.83 -1.46 18.00
CA ILE A 130 -7.52 -0.84 18.17
C ILE A 130 -7.28 -0.52 19.64
N ARG A 131 -6.07 -0.76 20.13
CA ARG A 131 -5.66 -0.48 21.52
C ARG A 131 -4.24 0.07 21.55
N VAL A 132 -4.01 1.00 22.47
CA VAL A 132 -2.67 1.41 22.87
C VAL A 132 -2.27 0.57 24.08
N ILE A 133 -1.13 -0.12 23.99
CA ILE A 133 -0.63 -1.02 25.02
C ILE A 133 0.82 -0.70 25.36
N SER A 134 1.23 -1.00 26.60
CA SER A 134 2.64 -0.85 27.02
C SER A 134 3.52 -1.95 26.43
N THR A 135 4.84 -1.73 26.40
CA THR A 135 5.81 -2.75 25.98
C THR A 135 5.74 -4.01 26.86
N LYS A 136 5.41 -3.85 28.14
CA LYS A 136 5.21 -4.96 29.10
C LYS A 136 4.00 -5.81 28.75
N GLU A 137 2.88 -5.16 28.43
CA GLU A 137 1.66 -5.85 28.00
C GLU A 137 1.88 -6.53 26.64
N ALA A 138 2.53 -5.84 25.70
CA ALA A 138 2.90 -6.39 24.40
C ALA A 138 3.74 -7.67 24.56
N LYS A 139 4.75 -7.66 25.43
CA LYS A 139 5.57 -8.86 25.68
C LYS A 139 4.75 -10.04 26.22
N LYS A 140 3.76 -9.77 27.07
CA LYS A 140 2.86 -10.80 27.59
C LYS A 140 1.93 -11.37 26.50
N LEU A 141 1.50 -10.53 25.55
CA LEU A 141 0.60 -10.92 24.47
C LEU A 141 1.30 -11.64 23.32
N PHE A 142 2.46 -11.13 22.89
CA PHE A 142 3.18 -11.62 21.71
C PHE A 142 4.33 -12.59 22.06
N GLY A 143 4.71 -12.70 23.33
CA GLY A 143 5.81 -13.57 23.76
C GLY A 143 7.18 -12.98 23.38
N THR A 144 7.99 -13.75 22.66
CA THR A 144 9.41 -13.44 22.36
C THR A 144 9.68 -12.99 20.92
N SER A 145 8.69 -13.10 20.03
CA SER A 145 8.83 -12.73 18.62
C SER A 145 7.48 -12.48 17.95
N ALA A 146 7.47 -11.70 16.88
CA ALA A 146 6.36 -11.57 15.95
C ALA A 146 6.80 -11.90 14.52
N GLN A 147 5.82 -12.31 13.71
CA GLN A 147 6.00 -12.38 12.26
C GLN A 147 5.85 -10.97 11.69
N THR A 148 6.76 -10.57 10.82
CA THR A 148 6.75 -9.28 10.13
C THR A 148 6.30 -9.46 8.70
N ILE A 149 5.52 -8.49 8.23
CA ILE A 149 5.26 -8.30 6.81
C ILE A 149 6.33 -7.33 6.33
N ASP A 150 7.21 -7.81 5.48
CA ASP A 150 8.33 -7.01 4.98
C ASP A 150 7.84 -5.95 3.97
N GLY A 151 8.54 -4.82 3.94
CA GLY A 151 8.23 -3.67 3.08
C GLY A 151 7.10 -2.78 3.58
N PHE A 152 6.57 -1.97 2.66
CA PHE A 152 5.52 -1.00 2.95
C PHE A 152 4.14 -1.65 2.86
N THR A 153 3.35 -1.58 3.94
CA THR A 153 1.99 -2.15 3.99
C THR A 153 0.94 -1.06 4.11
N PHE A 154 -0.08 -1.11 3.25
CA PHE A 154 -1.30 -0.31 3.38
C PHE A 154 -2.40 -1.11 4.09
N LEU A 155 -2.89 -0.61 5.22
CA LEU A 155 -4.05 -1.18 5.91
C LEU A 155 -5.30 -0.35 5.58
N VAL A 156 -6.21 -0.91 4.79
CA VAL A 156 -7.47 -0.27 4.40
C VAL A 156 -8.61 -0.96 5.13
N ASN A 157 -9.34 -0.22 5.97
CA ASN A 157 -10.48 -0.72 6.75
C ASN A 157 -11.81 -0.08 6.34
N ASP A 158 -12.05 -0.01 5.04
CA ASP A 158 -13.29 0.56 4.50
C ASP A 158 -14.35 -0.52 4.27
N PRO A 159 -15.64 -0.22 4.51
CA PRO A 159 -16.71 -1.10 4.06
C PRO A 159 -16.66 -1.22 2.52
N PRO A 160 -17.16 -2.31 1.93
CA PRO A 160 -17.38 -2.36 0.50
C PRO A 160 -18.38 -1.26 0.12
N GLN A 161 -17.86 -0.15 -0.40
CA GLN A 161 -18.69 0.90 -0.98
C GLN A 161 -18.93 0.50 -2.42
N LEU A 162 -20.20 0.31 -2.80
CA LEU A 162 -20.55 0.26 -4.21
C LEU A 162 -20.15 1.61 -4.80
N PHE A 163 -19.00 1.67 -5.45
CA PHE A 163 -18.76 2.69 -6.45
C PHE A 163 -19.80 2.43 -7.53
N VAL A 164 -20.94 3.13 -7.46
CA VAL A 164 -21.68 3.43 -8.67
C VAL A 164 -20.75 4.34 -9.46
N CYS A 165 -19.85 3.71 -10.23
CA CYS A 165 -19.26 4.35 -11.37
C CYS A 165 -20.44 4.68 -12.27
N LEU A 166 -20.92 5.92 -12.20
CA LEU A 166 -21.96 6.46 -13.07
C LEU A 166 -21.56 6.41 -14.56
N VAL A 167 -20.33 5.98 -14.87
CA VAL A 167 -19.79 5.77 -16.23
C VAL A 167 -19.91 4.31 -16.71
N CYS A 168 -20.17 3.32 -15.85
CA CYS A 168 -20.40 1.93 -16.31
C CYS A 168 -21.86 1.61 -16.64
N LYS A 169 -22.74 2.62 -16.71
CA LYS A 169 -24.13 2.46 -17.16
C LYS A 169 -24.33 3.00 -18.57
N LYS A 170 -23.56 2.48 -19.53
CA LYS A 170 -23.90 2.40 -20.96
C LYS A 170 -22.79 1.68 -21.73
N LEU A 171 -23.04 0.43 -22.08
CA LEU A 171 -23.11 -0.08 -23.45
C LEU A 171 -23.63 -1.53 -23.41
#